data_AF-A0A0G1N8S9-F1
#
_entry.id   AF-A0A0G1N8S9-F1
#
_cell.length_a   1.000
_cell.length_b   1.000
_cell.length_c   1.000
_cell.angle_alpha   90.00
_cell.angle_beta   90.00
_cell.angle_gamma   90.00
#
_symmetry.space_group_name_H-M   'P 1'
#
loop_
_entity.id
_entity.type
_entity.pdbx_description
1 polymer ?
#
loop_
_entity_poly.entity_id
_entity_poly.type
_entity_poly.pdbx_seq_one_letter_code
_entity_poly.pdbx_strand_id
1 'polypeptide(L)'
;MSISSLEFGDIFVYMGKYYVFLACNENTWFMGLILNKQLSETFLKLYHTSLAKNKTGLQSQKAFCFSELQTEELRGRVLHLGKTDYEPPEKLPEKLPITLCKKDLIEIKKEILKKGSPVPKILIEYISPINLES
;
A
#
# COMPACT_ATOMS: atom_id res chain seq x y z
N MET A 1 -8.31 21.74 -2.33
CA MET A 1 -7.13 21.13 -2.99
C MET A 1 -7.64 20.27 -4.12
N SER A 2 -7.14 20.43 -5.34
CA SER A 2 -7.56 19.58 -6.46
C SER A 2 -7.06 18.14 -6.24
N ILE A 3 -7.76 17.13 -6.79
CA ILE A 3 -7.32 15.73 -6.86
C ILE A 3 -5.89 15.62 -7.46
N SER A 4 -5.48 16.62 -8.25
CA SER A 4 -4.16 16.75 -8.87
C SER A 4 -2.98 17.02 -7.91
N SER A 5 -3.13 16.89 -6.59
CA SER A 5 -2.05 17.14 -5.63
C SER A 5 -1.54 15.90 -4.89
N LEU A 6 -2.11 14.72 -5.12
CA LEU A 6 -1.63 13.49 -4.50
C LEU A 6 -0.64 12.78 -5.42
N GLU A 7 0.50 12.43 -4.84
CA GLU A 7 1.58 11.71 -5.50
C GLU A 7 1.77 10.34 -4.88
N PHE A 8 2.40 9.43 -5.62
CA PHE A 8 2.71 8.09 -5.12
C PHE A 8 3.45 8.17 -3.78
N GLY A 9 2.92 7.49 -2.77
CA GLY A 9 3.49 7.48 -1.43
C GLY A 9 2.89 8.52 -0.48
N ASP A 10 2.05 9.44 -0.96
CA ASP A 10 1.35 10.38 -0.08
C ASP A 10 0.44 9.65 0.89
N ILE A 11 0.46 10.10 2.14
CA ILE A 11 -0.37 9.52 3.20
C ILE A 11 -1.56 10.42 3.45
N PHE A 12 -2.73 9.81 3.61
CA PHE A 12 -3.95 10.55 3.91
C PHE A 12 -4.88 9.76 4.83
N VAL A 13 -5.84 10.46 5.43
CA VAL A 13 -6.92 9.88 6.23
C VAL A 13 -8.22 9.89 5.44
N TYR A 14 -8.89 8.75 5.41
CA TYR A 14 -10.23 8.61 4.84
C TYR A 14 -11.05 7.65 5.70
N MET A 15 -12.28 8.04 6.05
CA MET A 15 -13.18 7.26 6.92
C MET A 15 -12.50 6.73 8.21
N GLY A 16 -11.65 7.55 8.84
CA GLY A 16 -10.94 7.22 10.07
C GLY A 16 -9.80 6.20 9.92
N LYS A 17 -9.38 5.90 8.68
CA LYS A 17 -8.29 4.98 8.37
C LYS A 17 -7.18 5.71 7.61
N TYR A 18 -5.96 5.20 7.78
CA TYR A 18 -4.75 5.75 7.17
C TYR A 18 -4.46 4.99 5.87
N TYR A 19 -4.18 5.73 4.80
CA TYR A 19 -3.91 5.16 3.49
C TYR A 19 -2.64 5.75 2.89
N VAL A 20 -2.00 4.97 2.02
CA VAL A 20 -0.98 5.45 1.08
C VAL A 20 -1.63 5.55 -0.29
N PHE A 21 -1.53 6.72 -0.92
CA PHE A 21 -1.90 6.91 -2.32
C PHE A 21 -0.91 6.18 -3.22
N LEU A 22 -1.43 5.37 -4.14
CA LEU A 22 -0.61 4.63 -5.10
C LEU A 22 -0.73 5.25 -6.49
N ALA A 23 -1.95 5.36 -7.00
CA ALA A 23 -2.27 5.95 -8.30
C ALA A 23 -3.77 6.27 -8.38
N CYS A 24 -4.22 6.96 -9.42
CA CYS A 24 -5.64 7.04 -9.76
C CYS A 24 -5.84 7.06 -11.28
N ASN A 25 -7.03 6.65 -11.70
CA ASN A 25 -7.59 6.98 -13.00
C ASN A 25 -8.92 7.73 -12.81
N GLU A 26 -9.64 8.00 -13.91
CA GLU A 26 -10.90 8.76 -13.88
C GLU A 26 -11.96 8.16 -12.93
N ASN A 27 -11.97 6.84 -12.75
CA ASN A 27 -13.03 6.11 -12.07
C ASN A 27 -12.57 5.34 -10.83
N THR A 28 -11.27 5.35 -10.52
CA THR A 28 -10.71 4.46 -9.50
C THR A 28 -9.51 5.08 -8.84
N TRP A 29 -9.51 5.03 -7.52
CA TRP A 29 -8.38 5.38 -6.69
C TRP A 29 -7.68 4.12 -6.21
N PHE A 30 -6.38 4.08 -6.46
CA PHE A 30 -5.51 3.04 -5.95
C PHE A 30 -4.85 3.47 -4.65
N MET A 31 -5.24 2.81 -3.56
CA MET A 31 -4.72 3.11 -2.23
C MET A 31 -4.40 1.84 -1.43
N GLY A 32 -3.29 1.87 -0.70
CA GLY A 32 -2.94 0.83 0.26
C GLY A 32 -3.38 1.21 1.66
N LEU A 33 -3.94 0.28 2.43
CA LEU A 33 -4.39 0.52 3.80
C LEU A 33 -3.23 0.36 4.78
N ILE A 34 -2.95 1.39 5.59
CA ILE A 34 -1.99 1.29 6.70
C ILE A 34 -2.71 0.74 7.92
N LEU A 35 -2.39 -0.51 8.28
CA LEU A 35 -2.92 -1.16 9.47
C LEU A 35 -2.41 -0.46 10.74
N ASN A 36 -3.21 -0.42 11.81
CA ASN A 36 -2.70 0.01 13.12
C ASN A 36 -1.69 -1.01 13.66
N LYS A 37 -0.92 -0.64 14.71
CA LYS A 37 0.16 -1.48 15.25
C LYS A 37 -0.35 -2.87 15.68
N GLN A 38 -1.44 -2.92 16.44
CA GLN A 38 -2.02 -4.18 16.91
C GLN A 38 -2.43 -5.13 15.78
N LEU A 39 -3.08 -4.59 14.73
CA LEU A 39 -3.47 -5.35 13.55
C LEU A 39 -2.25 -5.78 12.75
N SER A 40 -1.24 -4.91 12.62
CA SER A 40 0.02 -5.21 11.93
C SER A 40 0.76 -6.37 12.60
N GLU A 41 0.88 -6.35 13.92
CA GLU A 41 1.50 -7.45 14.68
C GLU A 41 0.75 -8.78 14.50
N THR A 42 -0.59 -8.73 14.58
CA THR A 42 -1.42 -9.92 14.39
C THR A 42 -1.27 -10.46 12.98
N PHE A 43 -1.29 -9.57 11.99
CA PHE A 43 -1.12 -9.91 10.58
C PHE A 43 0.24 -10.56 10.31
N LEU A 44 1.34 -9.97 10.81
CA LEU A 44 2.68 -10.51 10.65
C LEU A 44 2.82 -11.88 11.33
N LYS A 45 2.28 -12.06 12.54
CA LYS A 45 2.25 -13.37 13.22
C LYS A 45 1.55 -14.43 12.38
N LEU A 46 0.39 -14.11 11.80
CA LEU A 46 -0.35 -15.01 10.92
C LEU A 46 0.43 -15.34 9.64
N TYR A 47 1.07 -14.35 9.04
CA TYR A 47 1.92 -14.52 7.87
C TYR A 47 3.09 -15.47 8.16
N HIS A 48 3.88 -15.19 9.20
CA HIS A 48 5.02 -16.03 9.59
C HIS A 48 4.59 -17.45 9.98
N THR A 49 3.49 -17.60 10.71
CA THR A 49 2.94 -18.93 11.05
C THR A 49 2.54 -19.70 9.79
N SER A 50 1.99 -19.01 8.79
CA SER A 50 1.56 -19.64 7.54
C SER A 50 2.74 -20.02 6.64
N LEU A 51 3.80 -19.20 6.62
CA LEU A 51 5.07 -19.52 5.97
C LEU A 51 5.72 -20.76 6.61
N ALA A 52 5.81 -20.81 7.94
CA ALA A 52 6.40 -21.95 8.66
C ALA A 52 5.66 -23.28 8.39
N LYS A 53 4.37 -23.21 8.06
CA LYS A 53 3.55 -24.38 7.70
C LYS A 53 3.67 -24.81 6.22
N ASN A 54 4.60 -24.23 5.45
CA ASN A 54 4.86 -24.54 4.03
C ASN A 54 3.59 -24.58 3.17
N LYS A 55 2.62 -23.70 3.44
CA LYS A 55 1.44 -23.57 2.60
C LYS A 55 1.86 -22.99 1.24
N THR A 56 1.97 -23.85 0.24
CA THR A 56 2.28 -23.47 -1.15
C THR A 56 1.22 -22.49 -1.68
N GLY A 57 1.64 -21.45 -2.39
CA GLY A 57 0.73 -20.45 -2.98
C GLY A 57 0.24 -19.36 -2.03
N LEU A 58 0.78 -19.26 -0.80
CA LEU A 58 0.39 -18.20 0.14
C LEU A 58 0.75 -16.80 -0.38
N GLN A 59 1.94 -16.66 -0.99
CA GLN A 59 2.43 -15.37 -1.49
C GLN A 59 1.65 -14.82 -2.68
N SER A 60 0.82 -15.62 -3.35
CA SER A 60 -0.05 -15.17 -4.44
C SER A 60 -1.46 -14.79 -3.97
N GLN A 61 -1.75 -14.88 -2.67
CA GLN A 61 -3.04 -14.47 -2.14
C GLN A 61 -3.05 -12.96 -1.89
N LYS A 62 -4.16 -12.29 -2.24
CA LYS A 62 -4.40 -10.86 -1.96
C LYS A 62 -4.09 -10.48 -0.51
N ALA A 63 -4.44 -11.36 0.43
CA ALA A 63 -4.21 -11.16 1.86
C ALA A 63 -2.73 -11.06 2.25
N PHE A 64 -1.78 -11.44 1.39
CA PHE A 64 -0.34 -11.40 1.67
C PHE A 64 0.43 -10.50 0.69
N CYS A 65 -0.27 -9.60 0.00
CA CYS A 65 0.34 -8.50 -0.74
C CYS A 65 0.46 -7.29 0.19
N PHE A 66 1.66 -7.07 0.74
CA PHE A 66 1.90 -6.03 1.74
C PHE A 66 3.36 -5.57 1.80
N SER A 67 3.59 -4.42 2.45
CA SER A 67 4.92 -3.92 2.77
C SER A 67 4.99 -3.48 4.24
N GLU A 68 6.07 -3.78 4.93
CA GLU A 68 6.34 -3.28 6.29
C GLU A 68 6.98 -1.89 6.21
N LEU A 69 6.40 -0.92 6.92
CA LEU A 69 6.84 0.48 6.85
C LEU A 69 7.97 0.76 7.85
N GLN A 70 9.02 1.43 7.36
CA GLN A 70 10.24 1.78 8.09
C GLN A 70 10.29 3.27 8.47
N THR A 71 9.48 4.11 7.83
CA THR A 71 9.25 5.52 8.18
C THR A 71 8.93 5.64 9.67
N GLU A 72 9.56 6.59 10.37
CA GLU A 72 9.59 6.63 11.82
C GLU A 72 8.19 6.66 12.46
N GLU A 73 7.30 7.50 11.93
CA GLU A 73 5.92 7.68 12.37
C GLU A 73 5.04 6.44 12.12
N LEU A 74 5.47 5.57 11.19
CA LEU A 74 4.73 4.38 10.74
C LEU A 74 5.45 3.09 11.10
N ARG A 75 6.55 3.16 11.85
CA ARG A 75 7.36 2.00 12.16
C ARG A 75 6.54 0.93 12.88
N GLY A 76 6.67 -0.32 12.41
CA GLY A 76 5.91 -1.45 12.91
C GLY A 76 4.46 -1.50 12.40
N ARG A 77 4.13 -0.71 11.38
CA ARG A 77 2.85 -0.79 10.67
C ARG A 77 3.04 -1.46 9.31
N VAL A 78 1.99 -2.17 8.90
CA VAL A 78 1.92 -2.83 7.59
C VAL A 78 1.06 -2.01 6.64
N LEU A 79 1.57 -1.78 5.44
CA LEU A 79 0.78 -1.34 4.29
C LEU A 79 0.20 -2.57 3.57
N HIS A 80 -1.11 -2.73 3.62
CA HIS A 80 -1.81 -3.81 2.94
C HIS A 80 -2.30 -3.39 1.56
N LEU A 81 -1.91 -4.13 0.53
CA LEU A 81 -2.20 -3.88 -0.89
C LEU A 81 -3.25 -4.84 -1.49
N GLY A 82 -3.80 -5.77 -0.70
CA GLY A 82 -4.75 -6.77 -1.19
C GLY A 82 -6.15 -6.24 -1.58
N LYS A 83 -6.43 -4.97 -1.34
CA LYS A 83 -7.67 -4.30 -1.77
C LYS A 83 -7.32 -2.86 -2.12
N THR A 84 -6.75 -2.69 -3.31
CA THR A 84 -6.23 -1.41 -3.81
C THR A 84 -7.18 -0.72 -4.75
N ASP A 85 -8.38 -1.20 -4.99
CA ASP A 85 -9.34 -0.62 -5.93
C ASP A 85 -10.55 -0.07 -5.17
N TYR A 86 -10.74 1.25 -5.23
CA TYR A 86 -11.88 1.93 -4.62
C TYR A 86 -12.45 2.98 -5.56
N GLU A 87 -13.75 3.22 -5.40
CA GLU A 87 -14.38 4.41 -5.95
C GLU A 87 -13.69 5.67 -5.40
N PRO A 88 -13.56 6.72 -6.22
CA PRO A 88 -13.05 8.00 -5.78
C PRO A 88 -13.82 8.47 -4.53
N PRO A 89 -13.13 8.94 -3.48
CA PRO A 89 -13.82 9.40 -2.29
C PRO A 89 -14.69 10.62 -2.62
N GLU A 90 -15.93 10.65 -2.09
CA GLU A 90 -16.87 11.76 -2.30
C GLU A 90 -16.33 13.11 -1.82
N LYS A 91 -15.41 13.06 -0.84
CA LYS A 91 -14.69 14.21 -0.30
C LYS A 91 -13.20 13.97 -0.44
N LEU A 92 -12.48 15.05 -0.74
CA LEU A 92 -11.02 15.04 -0.78
C LEU A 92 -10.47 14.55 0.57
N PRO A 93 -9.57 13.55 0.56
CA PRO A 93 -9.01 13.05 1.79
C PRO A 93 -8.04 14.07 2.41
N GLU A 94 -7.90 14.00 3.73
CA GLU A 94 -6.97 14.85 4.47
C GLU A 94 -5.56 14.28 4.36
N LYS A 95 -4.70 14.96 3.58
CA LYS A 95 -3.27 14.60 3.45
C LYS A 95 -2.57 14.83 4.78
N LEU A 96 -1.84 13.83 5.25
CA LEU A 96 -1.04 13.92 6.46
C LEU A 96 0.36 14.47 6.15
N PRO A 97 0.97 15.23 7.08
CA PRO A 97 2.33 15.75 6.95
C PRO A 97 3.36 14.65 7.29
N ILE A 98 3.23 13.47 6.68
CA ILE A 98 4.13 12.32 6.85
C ILE A 98 4.69 11.98 5.48
N THR A 99 6.02 11.93 5.36
CA THR A 99 6.69 11.56 4.12
C THR A 99 7.30 10.18 4.26
N LEU A 100 6.89 9.25 3.40
CA LEU A 100 7.50 7.93 3.37
C LEU A 100 8.98 8.02 3.03
N CYS A 101 9.81 7.29 3.77
CA CYS A 101 11.21 7.18 3.45
C CYS A 101 11.41 6.45 2.13
N LYS A 102 12.54 6.71 1.47
CA LYS A 102 12.87 6.11 0.16
C LYS A 102 12.80 4.57 0.16
N LYS A 103 13.17 3.93 1.27
CA LYS A 103 13.11 2.47 1.40
C LYS A 103 11.67 1.95 1.30
N ASP A 104 10.72 2.62 1.97
CA ASP A 104 9.31 2.25 1.91
C ASP A 104 8.77 2.39 0.49
N LEU A 105 9.04 3.51 -0.18
CA LEU A 105 8.61 3.72 -1.56
C LEU A 105 9.12 2.62 -2.51
N ILE A 106 10.39 2.24 -2.37
CA ILE A 106 11.01 1.17 -3.16
C ILE A 106 10.36 -0.18 -2.88
N GLU A 107 10.15 -0.54 -1.61
CA GLU A 107 9.54 -1.82 -1.24
C GLU A 107 8.06 -1.91 -1.66
N ILE A 108 7.30 -0.82 -1.53
CA ILE A 108 5.92 -0.73 -2.02
C ILE A 108 5.89 -0.95 -3.53
N LYS A 109 6.76 -0.25 -4.28
CA LYS A 109 6.88 -0.42 -5.72
C LYS A 109 7.24 -1.87 -6.09
N LYS A 110 8.21 -2.47 -5.41
CA LYS A 110 8.61 -3.87 -5.64
C LYS A 110 7.46 -4.85 -5.42
N GLU A 111 6.69 -4.68 -4.35
CA GLU A 111 5.57 -5.57 -4.03
C GLU A 111 4.44 -5.46 -5.07
N ILE A 112 4.15 -4.26 -5.57
CA ILE A 112 3.20 -4.03 -6.66
C ILE A 112 3.69 -4.68 -7.96
N LEU A 113 4.97 -4.54 -8.30
CA LEU A 113 5.57 -5.05 -9.54
C LEU A 113 5.95 -6.54 -9.49
N LYS A 114 5.80 -7.19 -8.33
CA LYS A 114 6.15 -8.60 -8.14
C LYS A 114 5.39 -9.48 -9.12
N LYS A 115 6.09 -10.44 -9.74
CA LYS A 115 5.46 -11.41 -10.66
C LYS A 115 4.39 -12.21 -9.92
N GLY A 116 3.17 -12.23 -10.45
CA GLY A 116 2.02 -12.86 -9.81
C GLY A 116 1.41 -12.05 -8.67
N SER A 117 1.77 -10.77 -8.55
CA SER A 117 1.11 -9.85 -7.61
C SER A 117 -0.40 -9.81 -7.89
N PRO A 118 -1.23 -9.90 -6.85
CA PRO A 118 -2.68 -9.98 -7.01
C PRO A 118 -3.34 -8.60 -7.18
N VAL A 119 -2.53 -7.54 -7.35
CA VAL A 119 -2.98 -6.17 -7.64
C VAL A 119 -3.45 -6.01 -9.10
N PRO A 120 -4.33 -5.03 -9.41
CA PRO A 120 -4.79 -4.77 -10.77
C PRO A 120 -3.64 -4.41 -11.73
N LYS A 121 -3.69 -4.92 -12.97
CA LYS A 121 -2.67 -4.63 -14.01
C LYS A 121 -2.50 -3.14 -14.30
N ILE A 122 -3.60 -2.39 -14.28
CA ILE A 122 -3.58 -0.94 -14.51
C ILE A 122 -2.77 -0.20 -13.43
N LEU A 123 -2.77 -0.69 -12.18
CA LEU A 123 -1.91 -0.14 -11.14
C LEU A 123 -0.44 -0.38 -11.45
N ILE A 124 -0.08 -1.57 -11.95
CA ILE A 124 1.28 -1.90 -12.37
C ILE A 124 1.76 -0.94 -13.47
N GLU A 125 0.90 -0.65 -14.45
CA GLU A 125 1.20 0.29 -15.54
C GLU A 125 1.48 1.71 -15.04
N TYR A 126 0.71 2.21 -14.07
CA TYR A 126 0.93 3.53 -13.46
C TYR A 126 2.19 3.60 -12.58
N ILE A 127 2.51 2.51 -11.87
CA ILE A 127 3.63 2.48 -10.90
C ILE A 127 4.97 2.19 -11.58
N SER A 128 4.97 1.39 -12.65
CA SER A 128 6.19 1.01 -13.38
C SER A 128 7.09 2.20 -13.77
N PRO A 129 6.59 3.30 -14.37
CA PRO A 129 7.43 4.42 -14.82
C PRO A 129 7.94 5.33 -13.70
N ILE A 130 7.46 5.19 -12.45
CA ILE A 130 7.86 6.08 -11.35
C ILE A 130 9.35 5.90 -11.04
N ASN A 131 10.18 6.90 -11.29
CA ASN A 131 11.60 6.84 -10.95
C ASN A 131 11.82 7.17 -9.46
N LEU A 132 12.36 6.23 -8.71
CA LEU A 132 12.73 6.39 -7.30
C LEU A 132 14.26 6.49 -7.12
N GLU A 133 15.03 6.41 -8.22
CA GLU A 133 16.48 6.60 -8.24
C GLU A 133 16.77 8.08 -8.46
N SER A 134 16.71 8.84 -7.37
CA SER A 134 17.21 10.23 -7.26
C SER A 134 17.94 10.40 -5.95
#